data_AF-A0A850GBH7-F1
#
_entry.id   AF-A0A850GBH7-F1
#
_cell.length_a   1.000
_cell.length_b   1.000
_cell.length_c   1.000
_cell.angle_alpha   90.00
_cell.angle_beta   90.00
_cell.angle_gamma   90.00
#
_symmetry.space_group_name_H-M   'P 1'
#
loop_
_entity.id
_entity.type
_entity.pdbx_description
1 polymer ?
#
loop_
_entity_poly.entity_id
_entity_poly.type
_entity_poly.pdbx_seq_one_letter_code
_entity_poly.pdbx_strand_id
1 'polypeptide(L)'
;MAVMQKRWPWMAATLVLVAGGFVWSMWPDHSKGEDEAQVRAEPRAREALLNPDRPSTPPPPDMKPATVVEPSAPQDIGRIKDEAYAKALEEGAERPGEVAFRATIDAFMAYNAAFAEAQARQEGVTVAEVHELTYFGFKVLETQRWPEVEELVEAPLSAEQRENAEALMHDTNKEFKDEIRRLVDEGASEEERWALIEDVQDRYMGQYYEITGMDADKLDELLAGDPSRRFAPADTPPPAPEDIEPAPAPPPVEPRPSHG
;
A
#
# COMPACT_ATOMS: atom_id res chain seq x y z
N MET A 1 40.70 16.61 -14.34
CA MET A 1 39.96 15.45 -13.79
C MET A 1 38.49 15.74 -13.99
N ALA A 2 37.86 15.11 -14.98
CA ALA A 2 36.46 15.35 -15.34
C ALA A 2 35.60 14.35 -14.56
N VAL A 3 34.73 14.84 -13.69
CA VAL A 3 33.72 14.03 -13.00
C VAL A 3 32.57 13.82 -13.99
N MET A 4 32.45 12.60 -14.50
CA MET A 4 31.29 12.14 -15.27
C MET A 4 30.05 12.17 -14.38
N GLN A 5 29.22 13.20 -14.54
CA GLN A 5 27.83 13.19 -14.06
C GLN A 5 27.08 12.14 -14.88
N LYS A 6 26.88 10.97 -14.28
CA LYS A 6 26.03 9.91 -14.80
C LYS A 6 24.59 10.39 -14.66
N ARG A 7 24.04 10.92 -15.75
CA ARG A 7 22.62 11.27 -15.88
C ARG A 7 21.80 9.99 -15.78
N TRP A 8 21.18 9.75 -14.62
CA TRP A 8 20.11 8.76 -14.51
C TRP A 8 18.84 9.33 -15.15
N PRO A 9 18.23 8.65 -16.13
CA PRO A 9 16.96 9.07 -16.69
C PRO A 9 15.85 8.75 -15.69
N TRP A 10 15.27 9.82 -15.13
CA TRP A 10 13.84 10.02 -14.91
C TRP A 10 12.97 8.75 -14.93
N MET A 11 12.69 8.19 -13.75
CA MET A 11 11.38 7.59 -13.49
C MET A 11 10.49 8.71 -12.96
N ALA A 12 9.80 9.40 -13.87
CA ALA A 12 8.63 10.18 -13.53
C ALA A 12 7.58 9.19 -13.03
N ALA A 13 7.47 9.05 -11.70
CA ALA A 13 6.48 8.20 -11.07
C ALA A 13 5.11 8.87 -11.20
N THR A 14 4.40 8.49 -12.24
CA THR A 14 2.97 8.69 -12.36
C THR A 14 2.30 7.93 -11.21
N LEU A 15 1.91 8.62 -10.14
CA LEU A 15 1.03 8.10 -9.11
C LEU A 15 -0.41 8.10 -9.68
N VAL A 16 -0.62 7.26 -10.70
CA VAL A 16 -1.96 6.96 -11.21
C VAL A 16 -2.64 6.07 -10.17
N LEU A 17 -3.61 6.66 -9.48
CA LEU A 17 -4.89 6.08 -9.05
C LEU A 17 -5.02 4.56 -9.23
N VAL A 18 -4.48 3.80 -8.28
CA VAL A 18 -4.91 2.41 -7.97
C VAL A 18 -5.08 2.31 -6.46
N ALA A 19 -5.93 3.15 -5.88
CA ALA A 19 -6.21 3.13 -4.45
C ALA A 19 -7.37 2.17 -4.18
N GLY A 20 -7.16 0.90 -4.54
CA GLY A 20 -8.17 -0.13 -4.72
C GLY A 20 -8.14 -1.26 -3.66
N GLY A 21 -7.75 -2.46 -4.07
CA GLY A 21 -7.40 -3.52 -3.11
C GLY A 21 -6.01 -3.34 -2.47
N PHE A 22 -5.40 -2.16 -2.59
CA PHE A 22 -3.94 -2.03 -2.79
C PHE A 22 -3.11 -2.16 -1.52
N VAL A 23 -3.53 -1.70 -0.34
CA VAL A 23 -2.67 -1.85 0.87
C VAL A 23 -2.51 -3.32 1.25
N TRP A 24 -3.49 -4.19 0.95
CA TRP A 24 -3.35 -5.62 1.21
C TRP A 24 -2.84 -6.45 0.03
N SER A 25 -3.14 -6.02 -1.21
CA SER A 25 -2.68 -6.67 -2.45
C SER A 25 -1.33 -6.18 -3.02
N MET A 26 -0.82 -5.01 -2.62
CA MET A 26 0.54 -4.51 -2.95
C MET A 26 1.64 -5.35 -2.33
N TRP A 27 1.32 -6.10 -1.28
CA TRP A 27 2.23 -7.07 -0.69
C TRP A 27 1.67 -8.46 -0.94
N PRO A 28 1.76 -8.94 -2.19
CA PRO A 28 1.35 -10.30 -2.51
C PRO A 28 2.09 -11.26 -1.59
N ASP A 29 1.32 -12.18 -1.02
CA ASP A 29 1.83 -13.26 -0.20
C ASP A 29 2.72 -14.15 -1.08
N HIS A 30 4.03 -13.84 -1.16
CA HIS A 30 5.01 -14.70 -1.82
C HIS A 30 5.13 -16.07 -1.11
N SER A 31 4.54 -16.21 0.08
CA SER A 31 4.48 -17.44 0.87
C SER A 31 3.68 -18.58 0.20
N LYS A 32 2.85 -18.32 -0.81
CA LYS A 32 2.14 -19.40 -1.52
C LYS A 32 3.02 -20.23 -2.48
N GLY A 33 4.31 -19.95 -2.57
CA GLY A 33 5.22 -20.61 -3.52
C GLY A 33 6.32 -21.51 -2.94
N GLU A 34 6.73 -21.35 -1.68
CA GLU A 34 8.06 -21.87 -1.27
C GLU A 34 8.09 -22.79 -0.04
N ASP A 35 6.98 -23.02 0.67
CA ASP A 35 6.93 -23.98 1.79
C ASP A 35 6.32 -25.35 1.43
N GLU A 36 6.66 -25.91 0.25
CA GLU A 36 6.53 -27.35 0.00
C GLU A 36 7.74 -28.13 0.57
N ALA A 37 8.01 -27.96 1.86
CA ALA A 37 8.89 -28.84 2.61
C ALA A 37 8.15 -30.13 3.01
N GLN A 38 8.21 -31.12 2.11
CA GLN A 38 8.29 -32.56 2.41
C GLN A 38 7.52 -33.10 3.64
N VAL A 39 6.19 -32.99 3.65
CA VAL A 39 5.37 -33.97 4.38
C VAL A 39 5.13 -35.15 3.44
N ARG A 40 5.68 -36.31 3.82
CA ARG A 40 5.60 -37.59 3.11
C ARG A 40 4.15 -38.10 3.11
N ALA A 41 3.30 -37.52 2.28
CA ALA A 41 1.93 -37.99 2.06
C ALA A 41 1.96 -39.26 1.20
N GLU A 42 1.15 -40.25 1.59
CA GLU A 42 1.02 -41.52 0.88
C GLU A 42 0.63 -41.32 -0.60
N PRO A 43 1.05 -42.20 -1.53
CA PRO A 43 0.86 -42.04 -2.97
C PRO A 43 -0.59 -41.75 -3.40
N ARG A 44 -1.59 -42.19 -2.63
CA ARG A 44 -3.03 -41.96 -2.91
C ARG A 44 -3.50 -40.54 -2.61
N ALA A 45 -2.86 -39.81 -1.69
CA ALA A 45 -3.25 -38.43 -1.38
C ALA A 45 -2.77 -37.43 -2.45
N ARG A 46 -1.65 -37.74 -3.14
CA ARG A 46 -1.14 -36.94 -4.26
C ARG A 46 -2.05 -36.96 -5.49
N GLU A 47 -2.70 -38.08 -5.79
CA GLU A 47 -3.60 -38.19 -6.95
C GLU A 47 -4.88 -37.33 -6.81
N ALA A 48 -5.42 -37.24 -5.58
CA ALA A 48 -6.60 -36.41 -5.31
C ALA A 48 -6.30 -34.89 -5.29
N LEU A 49 -5.06 -34.51 -4.94
CA LEU A 49 -4.63 -33.11 -4.95
C LEU A 49 -4.24 -32.61 -6.35
N LEU A 50 -3.82 -33.50 -7.25
CA LEU A 50 -3.49 -33.15 -8.64
C LEU A 50 -4.74 -33.05 -9.54
N ASN A 51 -5.87 -33.59 -9.10
CA ASN A 51 -7.17 -33.48 -9.77
C ASN A 51 -8.24 -33.04 -8.76
N PRO A 52 -8.24 -31.78 -8.29
CA PRO A 52 -9.39 -31.28 -7.55
C PRO A 52 -10.62 -31.43 -8.45
N ASP A 53 -11.69 -32.05 -7.92
CA ASP A 53 -12.99 -32.12 -8.58
C ASP A 53 -13.44 -30.70 -8.93
N ARG A 54 -13.16 -30.28 -10.16
CA ARG A 54 -13.69 -29.04 -10.70
C ARG A 54 -15.21 -29.19 -10.62
N PRO A 55 -15.93 -28.24 -10.00
CA PRO A 55 -17.38 -28.20 -10.11
C PRO A 55 -17.75 -28.32 -11.60
N SER A 56 -18.34 -29.46 -11.98
CA SER A 56 -18.66 -29.77 -13.38
C SER A 56 -19.83 -28.94 -13.90
N THR A 57 -20.43 -28.12 -13.04
CA THR A 57 -21.46 -27.17 -13.40
C THR A 57 -20.80 -25.83 -13.70
N PRO A 58 -20.85 -25.36 -14.97
CA PRO A 58 -20.51 -23.99 -15.28
C PRO A 58 -21.35 -23.06 -14.38
N PRO A 59 -20.81 -21.92 -13.94
CA PRO A 59 -21.63 -20.90 -13.30
C PRO A 59 -22.82 -20.59 -14.23
N PRO A 60 -24.03 -20.36 -13.68
CA PRO A 60 -25.19 -20.01 -14.48
C PRO A 60 -24.84 -18.86 -15.44
N PRO A 61 -25.33 -18.89 -16.70
CA PRO A 61 -24.98 -17.90 -17.72
C PRO A 61 -25.30 -16.44 -17.32
N ASP A 62 -26.13 -16.25 -16.28
CA ASP A 62 -26.56 -14.95 -15.78
C ASP A 62 -25.79 -14.49 -14.52
N MET A 63 -24.85 -15.31 -14.02
CA MET A 63 -24.04 -14.97 -12.84
C MET A 63 -22.88 -14.08 -13.27
N LYS A 64 -23.12 -12.76 -13.31
CA LYS A 64 -22.04 -11.79 -13.45
C LYS A 64 -21.06 -11.99 -12.30
N PRO A 65 -19.74 -12.07 -12.56
CA PRO A 65 -18.75 -11.96 -11.50
C PRO A 65 -19.10 -10.73 -10.66
N ALA A 66 -19.11 -10.87 -9.34
CA ALA A 66 -19.24 -9.71 -8.48
C ALA A 66 -18.07 -8.77 -8.85
N THR A 67 -18.39 -7.63 -9.46
CA THR A 67 -17.37 -6.62 -9.73
C THR A 67 -16.92 -6.10 -8.38
N VAL A 68 -15.70 -6.47 -7.97
CA VAL A 68 -15.07 -5.82 -6.83
C VAL A 68 -14.87 -4.36 -7.25
N VAL A 69 -15.60 -3.45 -6.62
CA VAL A 69 -15.41 -2.03 -6.83
C VAL A 69 -14.07 -1.70 -6.20
N GLU A 70 -13.06 -1.44 -7.04
CA GLU A 70 -11.79 -0.92 -6.57
C GLU A 70 -12.06 0.45 -5.95
N PRO A 71 -11.61 0.70 -4.71
CA PRO A 71 -11.68 2.04 -4.18
C PRO A 71 -10.87 3.02 -5.02
N SER A 72 -11.16 4.30 -4.81
CA SER A 72 -10.52 5.39 -5.53
C SER A 72 -10.39 6.60 -4.63
N ALA A 73 -9.41 7.47 -4.93
CA ALA A 73 -9.25 8.70 -4.18
C ALA A 73 -10.41 9.67 -4.47
N PRO A 74 -10.94 10.39 -3.46
CA PRO A 74 -11.90 11.46 -3.68
C PRO A 74 -11.25 12.58 -4.52
N GLN A 75 -12.05 13.24 -5.37
CA GLN A 75 -11.56 14.24 -6.34
C GLN A 75 -10.94 15.48 -5.67
N ASP A 76 -11.31 15.76 -4.42
CA ASP A 76 -10.93 16.95 -3.67
C ASP A 76 -9.95 16.66 -2.52
N ILE A 77 -9.24 15.52 -2.56
CA ILE A 77 -8.35 15.10 -1.47
C ILE A 77 -7.24 16.13 -1.15
N GLY A 78 -6.71 16.83 -2.15
CA GLY A 78 -5.72 17.89 -1.94
C GLY A 78 -6.29 19.08 -1.18
N ARG A 79 -7.49 19.54 -1.58
CA ARG A 79 -8.20 20.62 -0.87
C ARG A 79 -8.51 20.25 0.59
N ILE A 80 -8.92 19.00 0.82
CA ILE A 80 -9.20 18.49 2.17
C ILE A 80 -7.94 18.53 3.03
N LYS A 81 -6.79 18.12 2.49
CA LYS A 81 -5.50 18.18 3.17
C LYS A 81 -5.14 19.60 3.57
N ASP A 82 -5.21 20.54 2.62
CA ASP A 82 -4.83 21.94 2.83
C ASP A 82 -5.72 22.62 3.88
N GLU A 83 -7.04 22.40 3.82
CA GLU A 83 -8.00 22.92 4.79
C GLU A 83 -7.76 22.34 6.19
N ALA A 84 -7.48 21.04 6.28
CA ALA A 84 -7.18 20.37 7.55
C ALA A 84 -5.86 20.85 8.16
N TYR A 85 -4.82 21.03 7.34
CA TYR A 85 -3.53 21.55 7.79
C TYR A 85 -3.64 22.99 8.31
N ALA A 86 -4.31 23.87 7.54
CA ALA A 86 -4.53 25.26 7.94
C ALA A 86 -5.28 25.34 9.28
N LYS A 87 -6.33 24.53 9.43
CA LYS A 87 -7.09 24.45 10.68
C LYS A 87 -6.25 23.92 11.84
N ALA A 88 -5.43 22.89 11.63
CA ALA A 88 -4.56 22.34 12.66
C ALA A 88 -3.54 23.37 13.17
N LEU A 89 -3.02 24.22 12.26
CA LEU A 89 -2.17 25.36 12.63
C LEU A 89 -2.93 26.41 13.45
N GLU A 90 -4.15 26.75 13.06
CA GLU A 90 -5.01 27.69 13.80
C GLU A 90 -5.32 27.20 15.22
N GLU A 91 -5.51 25.88 15.39
CA GLU A 91 -5.78 25.23 16.66
C GLU A 91 -4.51 24.99 17.51
N GLY A 92 -3.32 25.23 16.95
CA GLY A 92 -2.05 25.01 17.64
C GLY A 92 -1.74 23.53 17.88
N ALA A 93 -2.14 22.66 16.95
CA ALA A 93 -1.80 21.24 17.00
C ALA A 93 -0.28 21.05 17.03
N GLU A 94 0.20 20.11 17.85
CA GLU A 94 1.63 19.76 17.93
C GLU A 94 2.15 19.17 16.62
N ARG A 95 1.29 18.41 15.91
CA ARG A 95 1.59 17.69 14.67
C ARG A 95 0.56 18.00 13.58
N PRO A 96 0.59 19.21 13.00
CA PRO A 96 -0.41 19.62 12.01
C PRO A 96 -0.34 18.79 10.72
N GLY A 97 0.84 18.30 10.33
CA GLY A 97 1.00 17.44 9.15
C GLY A 97 0.30 16.09 9.30
N GLU A 98 0.46 15.45 10.46
CA GLU A 98 -0.20 14.21 10.82
C GLU A 98 -1.73 14.38 10.89
N VAL A 99 -2.21 15.49 11.45
CA VAL A 99 -3.65 15.83 11.47
C VAL A 99 -4.21 15.98 10.05
N ALA A 100 -3.52 16.73 9.19
CA ALA A 100 -3.93 16.91 7.80
C ALA A 100 -3.93 15.58 7.03
N PHE A 101 -2.91 14.75 7.25
CA PHE A 101 -2.82 13.44 6.65
C PHE A 101 -3.96 12.52 7.10
N ARG A 102 -4.27 12.46 8.42
CA ARG A 102 -5.43 11.70 8.92
C ARG A 102 -6.74 12.16 8.26
N ALA A 103 -6.95 13.46 8.07
CA ALA A 103 -8.14 13.97 7.39
C ALA A 103 -8.26 13.48 5.93
N THR A 104 -7.14 13.29 5.22
CA THR A 104 -7.16 12.68 3.87
C THR A 104 -7.57 11.22 3.89
N ILE A 105 -7.15 10.47 4.91
CA ILE A 105 -7.54 9.07 5.12
C ILE A 105 -9.02 8.98 5.51
N ASP A 106 -9.50 9.85 6.40
CA ASP A 106 -10.91 9.94 6.77
C ASP A 106 -11.78 10.16 5.52
N ALA A 107 -11.38 11.10 4.66
CA ALA A 107 -12.08 11.38 3.41
C ALA A 107 -12.05 10.20 2.43
N PHE A 108 -10.89 9.54 2.30
CA PHE A 108 -10.75 8.33 1.49
C PHE A 108 -11.68 7.23 1.99
N MET A 109 -11.72 7.00 3.30
CA MET A 109 -12.51 5.93 3.91
C MET A 109 -14.01 6.22 3.85
N ALA A 110 -14.42 7.49 4.00
CA ALA A 110 -15.79 7.92 3.80
C ALA A 110 -16.24 7.73 2.33
N TYR A 111 -15.39 8.08 1.37
CA TYR A 111 -15.66 7.88 -0.06
C TYR A 111 -15.76 6.39 -0.43
N ASN A 112 -15.00 5.53 0.26
CA ASN A 112 -14.90 4.10 0.00
C ASN A 112 -15.56 3.23 1.08
N ALA A 113 -16.60 3.73 1.76
CA ALA A 113 -17.21 3.06 2.92
C ALA A 113 -17.65 1.61 2.64
N ALA A 114 -18.27 1.35 1.49
CA ALA A 114 -18.72 0.01 1.11
C ALA A 114 -17.54 -0.98 0.94
N PHE A 115 -16.40 -0.49 0.47
CA PHE A 115 -15.19 -1.29 0.38
C PHE A 115 -14.63 -1.59 1.77
N ALA A 116 -14.54 -0.59 2.64
CA ALA A 116 -14.05 -0.78 4.02
C ALA A 116 -14.91 -1.79 4.80
N GLU A 117 -16.24 -1.73 4.66
CA GLU A 117 -17.17 -2.71 5.25
C GLU A 117 -16.98 -4.12 4.69
N ALA A 118 -16.75 -4.25 3.38
CA ALA A 118 -16.52 -5.53 2.74
C ALA A 118 -15.19 -6.15 3.20
N GLN A 119 -14.12 -5.35 3.26
CA GLN A 119 -12.81 -5.77 3.73
C GLN A 119 -12.86 -6.17 5.21
N ALA A 120 -13.45 -5.34 6.07
CA ALA A 120 -13.63 -5.64 7.49
C ALA A 120 -14.30 -7.00 7.70
N ARG A 121 -15.40 -7.24 6.98
CA ARG A 121 -16.14 -8.51 7.02
C ARG A 121 -15.33 -9.70 6.51
N GLN A 122 -14.63 -9.54 5.39
CA GLN A 122 -13.84 -10.61 4.78
C GLN A 122 -12.76 -11.11 5.75
N GLU A 123 -12.27 -10.21 6.59
CA GLU A 123 -10.98 -10.38 7.27
C GLU A 123 -11.14 -10.46 8.78
N GLY A 124 -12.40 -10.49 9.24
CA GLY A 124 -12.77 -10.67 10.64
C GLY A 124 -12.36 -9.51 11.56
N VAL A 125 -12.16 -8.32 11.00
CA VAL A 125 -11.80 -7.10 11.73
C VAL A 125 -12.93 -6.05 11.62
N THR A 126 -12.83 -4.98 12.39
CA THR A 126 -13.77 -3.86 12.36
C THR A 126 -13.40 -2.83 11.29
N VAL A 127 -14.37 -1.98 10.92
CA VAL A 127 -14.11 -0.85 10.01
C VAL A 127 -13.12 0.15 10.61
N ALA A 128 -13.11 0.31 11.94
CA ALA A 128 -12.16 1.18 12.64
C ALA A 128 -10.73 0.63 12.57
N GLU A 129 -10.55 -0.69 12.70
CA GLU A 129 -9.25 -1.33 12.47
C GLU A 129 -8.81 -1.18 11.01
N VAL A 130 -9.71 -1.39 10.03
CA VAL A 130 -9.38 -1.17 8.60
C VAL A 130 -9.00 0.28 8.34
N HIS A 131 -9.65 1.24 9.00
CA HIS A 131 -9.32 2.66 8.93
C HIS A 131 -7.89 2.94 9.39
N GLU A 132 -7.52 2.46 10.58
CA GLU A 132 -6.17 2.67 11.11
C GLU A 132 -5.10 1.97 10.28
N LEU A 133 -5.37 0.74 9.82
CA LEU A 133 -4.45 0.02 8.93
C LEU A 133 -4.26 0.72 7.60
N THR A 134 -5.31 1.36 7.09
CA THR A 134 -5.23 2.21 5.89
C THR A 134 -4.35 3.42 6.17
N TYR A 135 -4.59 4.14 7.27
CA TYR A 135 -3.76 5.27 7.68
C TYR A 135 -2.28 4.87 7.77
N PHE A 136 -1.97 3.78 8.47
CA PHE A 136 -0.60 3.33 8.64
C PHE A 136 0.03 2.87 7.32
N GLY A 137 -0.71 2.13 6.49
CA GLY A 137 -0.22 1.71 5.17
C GLY A 137 0.16 2.90 4.28
N PHE A 138 -0.68 3.94 4.24
CA PHE A 138 -0.35 5.18 3.50
C PHE A 138 0.83 5.94 4.14
N LYS A 139 0.89 6.00 5.47
CA LYS A 139 2.02 6.63 6.20
C LYS A 139 3.35 5.97 5.81
N VAL A 140 3.38 4.63 5.80
CA VAL A 140 4.55 3.83 5.37
C VAL A 140 4.91 4.10 3.90
N LEU A 141 3.96 4.35 3.01
CA LEU A 141 4.28 4.72 1.63
C LEU A 141 4.92 6.12 1.54
N GLU A 142 4.47 7.08 2.35
CA GLU A 142 5.08 8.42 2.39
C GLU A 142 6.54 8.36 2.84
N THR A 143 6.90 7.44 3.76
CA THR A 143 8.29 7.27 4.23
C THR A 143 9.25 6.75 3.15
N GLN A 144 8.74 6.27 2.00
CA GLN A 144 9.54 5.80 0.87
C GLN A 144 9.84 6.91 -0.15
N ARG A 145 9.39 8.15 0.10
CA ARG A 145 9.70 9.33 -0.72
C ARG A 145 11.13 9.79 -0.47
N TRP A 146 12.09 8.99 -0.95
CA TRP A 146 13.51 9.16 -0.64
C TRP A 146 14.07 10.57 -0.88
N PRO A 147 13.75 11.28 -1.99
CA PRO A 147 14.25 12.64 -2.18
C PRO A 147 13.82 13.59 -1.06
N GLU A 148 12.55 13.51 -0.63
CA GLU A 148 11.99 14.32 0.46
C GLU A 148 12.56 13.92 1.81
N VAL A 149 12.71 12.61 2.07
CA VAL A 149 13.34 12.11 3.30
C VAL A 149 14.79 12.60 3.40
N GLU A 150 15.59 12.45 2.34
CA GLU A 150 16.99 12.90 2.28
C GLU A 150 17.14 14.41 2.50
N GLU A 151 16.17 15.18 2.03
CA GLU A 151 16.12 16.61 2.26
C GLU A 151 15.85 16.95 3.74
N LEU A 152 14.86 16.28 4.34
CA LEU A 152 14.49 16.50 5.74
C LEU A 152 15.59 16.06 6.72
N VAL A 153 16.32 14.99 6.42
CA VAL A 153 17.47 14.54 7.23
C VAL A 153 18.77 15.26 6.87
N GLU A 154 18.73 16.18 5.89
CA GLU A 154 19.86 16.96 5.37
C GLU A 154 21.07 16.11 4.94
N ALA A 155 20.84 14.86 4.55
CA ALA A 155 21.88 13.91 4.22
C ALA A 155 21.38 12.87 3.21
N PRO A 156 22.23 12.44 2.25
CA PRO A 156 21.88 11.34 1.37
C PRO A 156 21.86 10.02 2.16
N LEU A 157 20.83 9.21 1.91
CA LEU A 157 20.74 7.85 2.39
C LEU A 157 21.58 6.93 1.50
N SER A 158 22.31 6.02 2.13
CA SER A 158 23.03 4.96 1.43
C SER A 158 22.06 3.97 0.78
N ALA A 159 22.54 3.22 -0.22
CA ALA A 159 21.74 2.16 -0.82
C ALA A 159 21.33 1.09 0.22
N GLU A 160 22.22 0.77 1.16
CA GLU A 160 21.96 -0.16 2.26
C GLU A 160 20.86 0.36 3.20
N GLN A 161 20.84 1.67 3.52
CA GLN A 161 19.77 2.25 4.34
C GLN A 161 18.40 2.14 3.65
N ARG A 162 18.34 2.41 2.35
CA ARG A 162 17.08 2.29 1.59
C ARG A 162 16.62 0.85 1.49
N GLU A 163 17.53 -0.08 1.22
CA GLU A 163 17.24 -1.53 1.19
C GLU A 163 16.76 -2.02 2.57
N ASN A 164 17.40 -1.60 3.66
CA ASN A 164 16.97 -1.94 5.01
C ASN A 164 15.58 -1.38 5.35
N ALA A 165 15.28 -0.15 4.94
CA ALA A 165 13.97 0.46 5.15
C ALA A 165 12.86 -0.20 4.31
N GLU A 166 13.17 -0.64 3.09
CA GLU A 166 12.27 -1.42 2.24
C GLU A 166 12.03 -2.82 2.85
N ALA A 167 13.09 -3.51 3.27
CA ALA A 167 13.00 -4.80 3.95
C ALA A 167 12.15 -4.71 5.22
N LEU A 168 12.37 -3.67 6.04
CA LEU A 168 11.58 -3.39 7.24
C LEU A 168 10.08 -3.32 6.95
N MET A 169 9.69 -2.64 5.87
CA MET A 169 8.30 -2.55 5.43
C MET A 169 7.72 -3.92 5.04
N HIS A 170 8.46 -4.72 4.28
CA HIS A 170 8.02 -6.04 3.86
C HIS A 170 7.89 -7.01 5.03
N ASP A 171 8.91 -7.09 5.87
CA ASP A 171 8.98 -8.03 6.99
C ASP A 171 7.95 -7.69 8.06
N THR A 172 7.84 -6.42 8.45
CA THR A 172 6.84 -5.97 9.44
C THR A 172 5.42 -6.23 8.95
N ASN A 173 5.14 -5.97 7.68
CA ASN A 173 3.82 -6.22 7.12
C ASN A 173 3.50 -7.73 7.10
N LYS A 174 4.45 -8.58 6.74
CA LYS A 174 4.26 -10.03 6.77
C LYS A 174 3.96 -10.51 8.20
N GLU A 175 4.80 -10.14 9.16
CA GLU A 175 4.61 -10.49 10.57
C GLU A 175 3.25 -10.03 11.09
N PHE A 176 2.88 -8.79 10.81
CA PHE A 176 1.59 -8.23 11.20
C PHE A 176 0.41 -9.01 10.61
N LYS A 177 0.45 -9.33 9.31
CA LYS A 177 -0.62 -10.09 8.65
C LYS A 177 -0.81 -11.47 9.26
N ASP A 178 0.28 -12.17 9.52
CA ASP A 178 0.24 -13.51 10.11
C ASP A 178 -0.35 -13.44 11.53
N GLU A 179 0.08 -12.47 12.32
CA GLU A 179 -0.34 -12.32 13.70
C GLU A 179 -1.78 -11.83 13.85
N ILE A 180 -2.22 -10.84 13.05
CA ILE A 180 -3.60 -10.34 13.11
C ILE A 180 -4.59 -11.43 12.66
N ARG A 181 -4.25 -12.23 11.64
CA ARG A 181 -5.07 -13.37 11.19
C ARG A 181 -5.15 -14.44 12.27
N ARG A 182 -4.03 -14.75 12.93
CA ARG A 182 -3.99 -15.66 14.08
C ARG A 182 -4.92 -15.18 15.21
N LEU A 183 -4.86 -13.90 15.57
CA LEU A 183 -5.73 -13.31 16.58
C LEU A 183 -7.22 -13.39 16.19
N VAL A 184 -7.55 -13.13 14.92
CA VAL A 184 -8.92 -13.27 14.40
C VAL A 184 -9.39 -14.73 14.47
N ASP A 185 -8.57 -15.68 14.03
CA ASP A 185 -8.89 -17.12 14.04
C ASP A 185 -9.08 -17.66 15.46
N GLU A 186 -8.33 -17.14 16.43
CA GLU A 186 -8.45 -17.48 17.85
C GLU A 186 -9.63 -16.78 18.54
N GLY A 187 -10.30 -15.85 17.85
CA GLY A 187 -11.41 -15.07 18.41
C GLY A 187 -10.96 -14.07 19.47
N ALA A 188 -9.75 -13.52 19.33
CA ALA A 188 -9.22 -12.47 20.20
C ALA A 188 -10.14 -11.25 20.24
N SER A 189 -10.10 -10.53 21.35
CA SER A 189 -10.86 -9.29 21.52
C SER A 189 -10.37 -8.19 20.59
N GLU A 190 -11.21 -7.19 20.36
CA GLU A 190 -10.82 -5.99 19.60
C GLU A 190 -9.67 -5.25 20.29
N GLU A 191 -9.64 -5.23 21.63
CA GLU A 191 -8.57 -4.61 22.43
C GLU A 191 -7.21 -5.28 22.17
N GLU A 192 -7.15 -6.62 22.10
CA GLU A 192 -5.92 -7.35 21.78
C GLU A 192 -5.42 -7.06 20.37
N ARG A 193 -6.34 -6.94 19.40
CA ARG A 193 -5.98 -6.60 18.02
C ARG A 193 -5.51 -5.15 17.89
N TRP A 194 -6.12 -4.20 18.60
CA TRP A 194 -5.63 -2.82 18.68
C TRP A 194 -4.24 -2.75 19.31
N ALA A 195 -3.98 -3.49 20.39
CA ALA A 195 -2.66 -3.54 21.00
C ALA A 195 -1.58 -4.05 20.03
N LEU A 196 -1.91 -5.05 19.19
CA LEU A 196 -1.01 -5.49 18.12
C LEU A 196 -0.77 -4.40 17.07
N ILE A 197 -1.82 -3.70 16.64
CA ILE A 197 -1.71 -2.62 15.66
C ILE A 197 -0.77 -1.53 16.18
N GLU A 198 -0.99 -1.07 17.42
CA GLU A 198 -0.17 -0.03 18.05
C GLU A 198 1.29 -0.48 18.21
N ASP A 199 1.54 -1.68 18.74
CA ASP A 199 2.90 -2.23 18.90
C ASP A 199 3.67 -2.29 17.57
N VAL A 200 3.00 -2.75 16.51
CA VAL A 200 3.60 -2.85 15.18
C VAL A 200 3.90 -1.46 14.60
N GLN A 201 3.00 -0.50 14.75
CA GLN A 201 3.23 0.88 14.29
C GLN A 201 4.42 1.50 15.00
N ASP A 202 4.47 1.40 16.33
CA ASP A 202 5.54 1.97 17.15
C ASP A 202 6.89 1.32 16.82
N ARG A 203 6.93 -0.01 16.69
CA ARG A 203 8.13 -0.76 16.32
C ARG A 203 8.64 -0.35 14.93
N TYR A 204 7.75 -0.29 13.94
CA TYR A 204 8.12 0.13 12.58
C TYR A 204 8.70 1.54 12.59
N MET A 205 8.01 2.49 13.21
CA MET A 205 8.45 3.90 13.21
C MET A 205 9.78 4.07 13.94
N GLY A 206 9.96 3.40 15.08
CA GLY A 206 11.23 3.40 15.81
C GLY A 206 12.40 2.90 14.96
N GLN A 207 12.24 1.74 14.32
CA GLN A 207 13.30 1.18 13.46
C GLN A 207 13.55 2.02 12.20
N TYR A 208 12.49 2.57 11.59
CA TYR A 208 12.62 3.47 10.45
C TYR A 208 13.44 4.73 10.80
N TYR A 209 13.19 5.32 11.98
CA TYR A 209 13.97 6.46 12.47
C TYR A 209 15.44 6.10 12.70
N GLU A 210 15.72 4.93 13.28
CA GLU A 210 17.09 4.45 13.48
C GLU A 210 17.85 4.27 12.15
N ILE A 211 17.17 3.77 11.11
CA ILE A 211 17.77 3.54 9.79
C ILE A 211 18.04 4.86 9.05
N THR A 212 17.10 5.80 9.10
CA THR A 212 17.09 6.97 8.22
C THR A 212 17.60 8.25 8.88
N GLY A 213 17.59 8.34 10.20
CA GLY A 213 17.83 9.58 10.94
C GLY A 213 16.63 10.54 10.97
N MET A 214 15.46 10.09 10.48
CA MET A 214 14.19 10.78 10.69
C MET A 214 13.80 10.78 12.16
N ASP A 215 12.88 11.68 12.52
CA ASP A 215 12.21 11.72 13.81
C ASP A 215 10.73 12.09 13.61
N ALA A 216 9.97 12.20 14.70
CA ALA A 216 8.54 12.50 14.63
C ALA A 216 8.23 13.87 14.04
N ASP A 217 9.10 14.87 14.25
CA ASP A 217 8.87 16.24 13.76
C ASP A 217 9.12 16.29 12.24
N LYS A 218 10.20 15.66 11.77
CA LYS A 218 10.47 15.52 10.34
C LYS A 218 9.40 14.68 9.63
N LEU A 219 8.88 13.66 10.31
CA LEU A 219 7.77 12.90 9.75
C LEU A 219 6.51 13.75 9.64
N ASP A 220 6.21 14.59 10.63
CA ASP A 220 5.10 15.53 10.54
C ASP A 220 5.27 16.47 9.34
N GLU A 221 6.48 17.00 9.12
CA GLU A 221 6.80 17.84 7.96
C GLU A 221 6.65 17.07 6.64
N LEU A 222 7.10 15.81 6.58
CA LEU A 222 6.90 14.94 5.42
C LEU A 222 5.41 14.74 5.12
N LEU A 223 4.60 14.49 6.15
CA LEU A 223 3.16 14.24 6.04
C LEU A 223 2.37 15.50 5.72
N ALA A 224 2.77 16.67 6.23
CA ALA A 224 2.25 17.96 5.79
C ALA A 224 2.43 18.11 4.26
N GLY A 225 3.55 17.59 3.75
CA GLY A 225 4.00 17.84 2.40
C GLY A 225 4.40 19.30 2.23
N ASP A 226 5.08 19.63 1.13
CA ASP A 226 5.36 21.02 0.81
C ASP A 226 4.27 21.57 -0.13
N PRO A 227 3.27 22.32 0.37
CA PRO A 227 2.24 22.95 -0.47
C PRO A 227 2.81 24.03 -1.41
N SER A 228 4.08 24.43 -1.25
CA SER A 228 4.77 25.40 -2.12
C SER A 228 5.64 24.75 -3.22
N ARG A 229 5.79 23.41 -3.23
CA ARG A 229 6.55 22.69 -4.27
C ARG A 229 5.73 22.50 -5.54
N ARG A 230 6.30 23.02 -6.64
CA ARG A 230 5.81 22.93 -8.04
C ARG A 230 5.66 21.51 -8.62
N PHE A 231 5.82 20.47 -7.82
CA PHE A 231 5.75 19.06 -8.18
C PHE A 231 5.12 18.19 -7.08
N ALA A 232 4.35 18.78 -6.17
CA ALA A 232 3.45 17.99 -5.35
C ALA A 232 2.56 17.14 -6.29
N PRO A 233 2.29 15.85 -6.00
CA PRO A 233 1.51 14.99 -6.89
C PRO A 233 0.12 15.54 -7.27
N ALA A 234 -0.41 16.49 -6.49
CA ALA A 234 -1.64 17.21 -6.78
C ALA A 234 -1.54 18.23 -7.93
N ASP A 235 -0.33 18.72 -8.25
CA ASP A 235 -0.10 19.87 -9.14
C ASP A 235 0.44 19.50 -10.52
N THR A 236 0.69 18.21 -10.79
CA THR A 236 1.08 17.78 -12.14
C THR A 236 -0.17 17.31 -12.89
N PRO A 237 -0.76 18.14 -13.77
CA PRO A 237 -1.87 17.67 -14.61
C PRO A 237 -1.39 16.47 -15.44
N PRO A 238 -2.24 15.45 -15.65
CA PRO A 238 -1.90 14.34 -16.53
C PRO A 238 -1.48 14.89 -17.90
N PRO A 239 -0.48 14.26 -18.57
CA PRO A 239 -0.08 14.69 -19.91
C PRO A 239 -1.32 14.74 -20.81
N ALA A 240 -1.42 15.79 -21.62
CA ALA A 240 -2.55 15.93 -22.52
C ALA A 240 -2.64 14.66 -23.39
N PRO A 241 -3.84 14.15 -23.71
CA PRO A 241 -4.00 12.93 -24.52
C PRO A 241 -3.28 12.99 -25.88
N GLU A 242 -2.97 14.19 -26.35
CA GLU A 242 -2.22 14.51 -27.56
C GLU A 242 -0.69 14.35 -27.43
N ASP A 243 -0.16 14.24 -26.21
CA ASP A 243 1.27 14.01 -25.91
C ASP A 243 1.58 12.52 -25.59
N ILE A 244 0.56 11.66 -25.52
CA ILE A 244 0.71 10.22 -25.31
C ILE A 244 0.77 9.55 -26.68
N GLU A 245 1.96 9.11 -27.09
CA GLU A 245 2.07 8.23 -28.26
C GLU A 245 1.24 6.96 -28.01
N PRO A 246 0.32 6.60 -28.94
CA PRO A 246 -0.47 5.38 -28.79
C PRO A 246 0.48 4.19 -28.67
N ALA A 247 0.25 3.35 -27.65
CA ALA A 247 1.01 2.13 -27.48
C ALA A 247 1.02 1.33 -28.81
N PRO A 248 2.18 0.80 -29.23
CA PRO A 248 2.25 -0.01 -30.42
C PRO A 248 1.29 -1.19 -30.29
N ALA A 249 0.59 -1.51 -31.39
CA ALA A 249 -0.33 -2.64 -31.41
C ALA A 249 0.39 -3.92 -30.95
N PRO A 250 -0.24 -4.75 -30.10
CA PRO A 250 0.37 -6.00 -29.69
C PRO A 250 0.70 -6.87 -30.91
N PRO A 251 1.79 -7.66 -30.86
CA PRO A 251 2.12 -8.55 -31.95
C PRO A 251 0.98 -9.55 -32.20
N PRO A 252 0.79 -10.01 -33.46
CA PRO A 252 -0.22 -11.01 -33.78
C PRO A 252 -0.01 -12.26 -32.94
N VAL A 253 -1.06 -12.69 -32.23
CA VAL A 253 -1.04 -13.95 -31.49
C VAL A 253 -1.02 -15.09 -32.50
N GLU A 254 0.05 -15.88 -32.51
CA GLU A 254 0.12 -17.06 -33.36
C GLU A 254 -0.98 -18.07 -32.96
N PRO A 255 -1.68 -18.67 -33.94
CA PRO A 255 -2.69 -19.67 -33.64
C PRO A 255 -2.05 -20.85 -32.92
N ARG A 256 -2.60 -21.16 -31.75
CA ARG A 256 -2.16 -22.29 -30.92
C ARG A 256 -2.17 -23.57 -31.77
N PRO A 257 -1.06 -24.34 -31.81
CA PRO A 257 -1.00 -25.55 -32.61
C PRO A 257 -2.08 -26.53 -32.16
N SER A 258 -2.91 -26.96 -33.10
CA SER A 258 -3.89 -28.03 -32.88
C SER A 258 -3.13 -29.34 -32.72
N HIS A 259 -3.14 -29.93 -31.53
CA HIS A 259 -2.73 -31.33 -31.36
C HIS A 259 -3.77 -32.20 -32.07
N GLY A 260 -3.36 -32.84 -33.16
CA GLY A 260 -4.08 -33.94 -33.80
C GLY A 260 -3.78 -35.28 -33.13
#